data_AF-A0A8S3SNQ0-F1
#
_entry.id   AF-A0A8S3SNQ0-F1
#
_cell.length_a   1.000
_cell.length_b   1.000
_cell.length_c   1.000
_cell.angle_alpha   90.00
_cell.angle_beta   90.00
_cell.angle_gamma   90.00
#
_symmetry.space_group_name_H-M   'P 1'
#
loop_
_entity.id
_entity.type
_entity.pdbx_description
1 polymer ?
#
loop_
_entity_poly.entity_id
_entity_poly.type
_entity_poly.pdbx_seq_one_letter_code
_entity_poly.pdbx_strand_id
1 'polypeptide(L)'
;MFYWPDSGINGCNTVINSNLISRFMKGIFNARPPLPKYSITWDVGKVVRYLETLFPLESLSLKMLTLKIATLLALTTAQRAQTLTNLNLNYMETSSKTVVFTMNCLQKTDRIGRINQNITLDAYKKKELCPVYTLKYYLKATKKLRKDDYLLVSFRTWRKISTSTLARWLKIVLTSSGIDVTKFQAHSFRGASTSAAFSAGITLDIIMKTANWKSAKTFKKFYLREVEAKRGVKTGKKKFINAVLSV
;
A
#
# COMPACT_ATOMS: atom_id res chain seq x y z
N MET A 1 13.60 39.18 -28.72
CA MET A 1 12.96 39.97 -27.66
C MET A 1 11.58 40.34 -28.17
N PHE A 2 10.56 39.54 -27.83
CA PHE A 2 9.18 39.78 -28.26
C PHE A 2 8.33 39.90 -27.00
N TYR A 3 7.77 41.09 -26.80
CA TYR A 3 6.84 41.45 -25.75
C TYR A 3 5.51 40.71 -25.95
N TRP A 4 4.99 40.09 -24.89
CA TRP A 4 3.62 39.58 -24.83
C TRP A 4 2.73 40.65 -24.19
N PRO A 5 1.59 41.05 -24.79
CA PRO A 5 0.69 41.98 -24.16
C PRO A 5 -0.16 41.25 -23.12
N ASP A 6 -0.08 41.72 -21.87
CA ASP A 6 -0.95 41.35 -20.76
C ASP A 6 -2.41 41.78 -21.07
N SER A 7 -3.15 40.88 -21.70
CA SER A 7 -4.62 40.96 -21.79
C SER A 7 -5.18 39.88 -20.87
N GLY A 8 -5.36 40.25 -19.60
CA GLY A 8 -5.89 39.37 -18.57
C GLY A 8 -7.27 38.83 -18.93
N ILE A 9 -7.36 37.50 -19.05
CA ILE A 9 -8.63 36.77 -18.99
C ILE A 9 -9.09 36.77 -17.52
N ASN A 10 -9.65 37.90 -17.08
CA ASN A 10 -10.25 38.09 -15.75
C ASN A 10 -11.68 37.48 -15.67
N GLY A 11 -11.88 36.29 -16.22
CA GLY A 11 -13.20 35.64 -16.30
C GLY A 11 -13.38 34.39 -15.43
N CYS A 12 -12.30 33.79 -14.91
CA CYS A 12 -12.37 32.45 -14.30
C CYS A 12 -12.33 32.45 -12.75
N ASN A 13 -11.97 33.56 -12.11
CA ASN A 13 -11.82 33.64 -10.64
C ASN A 13 -13.08 34.09 -9.89
N THR A 14 -14.10 34.61 -10.58
CA THR A 14 -15.32 35.17 -9.95
C THR A 14 -16.37 34.12 -9.63
N VAL A 15 -16.43 33.02 -10.39
CA VAL A 15 -17.44 31.95 -10.18
C VAL A 15 -17.14 31.13 -8.92
N ILE A 16 -15.87 30.99 -8.53
CA ILE A 16 -15.44 30.16 -7.38
C ILE A 16 -15.61 30.90 -6.04
N ASN A 17 -15.72 32.24 -6.04
CA ASN A 17 -15.74 33.07 -4.83
C ASN A 17 -17.14 33.51 -4.38
N SER A 18 -18.22 32.94 -4.93
CA SER A 18 -19.56 33.27 -4.46
C SER A 18 -19.85 32.54 -3.14
N ASN A 19 -20.15 33.31 -2.08
CA ASN A 19 -20.55 32.77 -0.78
C ASN A 19 -21.74 31.82 -0.88
N LEU A 20 -22.62 32.04 -1.88
CA LEU A 20 -23.77 31.19 -2.16
C LEU A 20 -23.33 29.78 -2.62
N ILE A 21 -22.40 29.68 -3.56
CA ILE A 21 -21.87 28.39 -4.04
C ILE A 21 -21.12 27.68 -2.91
N SER A 22 -20.31 28.40 -2.13
CA SER A 22 -19.61 27.81 -0.97
C SER A 22 -20.59 27.27 0.08
N ARG A 23 -21.67 28.00 0.39
CA ARG A 23 -22.74 27.55 1.31
C ARG A 23 -23.53 26.39 0.74
N PHE A 24 -23.85 26.41 -0.54
CA PHE A 24 -24.55 25.34 -1.24
C PHE A 24 -23.73 24.04 -1.25
N MET A 25 -22.44 24.11 -1.60
CA MET A 25 -21.53 22.97 -1.58
C MET A 25 -21.31 22.42 -0.16
N LYS A 26 -21.24 23.28 0.86
CA LYS A 26 -21.25 22.87 2.28
C LYS A 26 -22.56 22.21 2.66
N GLY A 27 -23.70 22.72 2.18
CA GLY A 27 -25.02 22.10 2.37
C GLY A 27 -25.08 20.70 1.79
N ILE A 28 -24.63 20.51 0.54
CA ILE A 28 -24.51 19.18 -0.09
C ILE A 28 -23.59 18.27 0.72
N PHE A 29 -22.43 18.76 1.16
CA PHE A 29 -21.48 17.99 1.96
C PHE A 29 -22.06 17.55 3.30
N ASN A 30 -22.80 18.43 3.99
CA ASN A 30 -23.44 18.11 5.25
C ASN A 30 -24.62 17.15 5.07
N ALA A 31 -25.38 17.29 3.99
CA ALA A 31 -26.48 16.39 3.64
C ALA A 31 -25.99 15.00 3.21
N ARG A 32 -24.81 14.93 2.57
CA ARG A 32 -24.20 13.68 2.07
C ARG A 32 -22.73 13.63 2.48
N PRO A 33 -22.44 13.44 3.78
CA PRO A 33 -21.07 13.35 4.23
C PRO A 33 -20.40 12.14 3.58
N PRO A 34 -19.16 12.25 3.09
CA PRO A 34 -18.45 11.11 2.51
C PRO A 34 -18.25 10.03 3.56
N LEU A 35 -19.01 8.94 3.42
CA LEU A 35 -18.91 7.77 4.28
C LEU A 35 -17.77 6.86 3.80
N PRO A 36 -17.07 6.18 4.73
CA PRO A 36 -16.09 5.20 4.33
C PRO A 36 -16.77 4.03 3.61
N LYS A 37 -16.18 3.60 2.49
CA LYS A 37 -16.71 2.49 1.67
C LYS A 37 -16.87 1.17 2.45
N TYR A 38 -16.02 0.93 3.46
CA TYR A 38 -16.04 -0.31 4.23
C TYR A 38 -16.28 0.00 5.71
N SER A 39 -17.18 -0.76 6.34
CA SER A 39 -17.41 -0.81 7.79
C SER A 39 -16.63 -1.94 8.47
N ILE A 40 -16.37 -3.03 7.74
CA ILE A 40 -15.57 -4.18 8.17
C ILE A 40 -14.39 -4.40 7.21
N THR A 41 -13.42 -5.23 7.60
CA THR A 41 -12.32 -5.65 6.71
C THR A 41 -12.21 -7.18 6.64
N TRP A 42 -11.51 -7.68 5.62
CA TRP A 42 -11.29 -9.11 5.43
C TRP A 42 -10.19 -9.63 6.36
N ASP A 43 -10.22 -10.93 6.64
CA ASP A 43 -9.26 -11.60 7.51
C ASP A 43 -7.88 -11.74 6.83
N VAL A 44 -6.88 -11.05 7.39
CA VAL A 44 -5.50 -11.09 6.93
C VAL A 44 -4.89 -12.49 7.05
N GLY A 45 -5.31 -13.27 8.05
CA GLY A 45 -4.84 -14.64 8.28
C GLY A 45 -5.13 -15.56 7.09
N LYS A 46 -6.28 -15.42 6.42
CA LYS A 46 -6.58 -16.20 5.20
C LYS A 46 -5.56 -15.96 4.09
N VAL A 47 -5.20 -14.70 3.85
CA VAL A 47 -4.20 -14.34 2.83
C VAL A 47 -2.82 -14.81 3.27
N VAL A 48 -2.44 -14.63 4.54
CA VAL A 48 -1.13 -15.08 5.05
C VAL A 48 -0.98 -16.60 4.90
N ARG A 49 -1.99 -17.39 5.27
CA ARG A 49 -2.00 -18.86 5.09
C ARG A 49 -1.89 -19.25 3.62
N TYR A 50 -2.60 -18.56 2.73
CA TYR A 50 -2.44 -18.78 1.28
C TYR A 50 -1.01 -18.44 0.80
N LEU A 51 -0.40 -17.37 1.32
CA LEU A 51 0.99 -17.05 0.96
C LEU A 51 1.98 -18.09 1.51
N GLU A 52 1.71 -18.73 2.64
CA GLU A 52 2.53 -19.83 3.18
C GLU A 52 2.57 -21.03 2.22
N THR A 53 1.47 -21.36 1.52
CA THR A 53 1.43 -22.48 0.56
C THR A 53 2.24 -22.23 -0.70
N LEU A 54 2.58 -20.96 -1.01
CA LEU A 54 3.41 -20.59 -2.15
C LEU A 54 4.91 -20.75 -1.82
N PHE A 55 5.31 -21.91 -1.32
CA PHE A 55 6.69 -22.26 -0.99
C PHE A 55 6.93 -23.75 -1.29
N PRO A 56 8.13 -24.18 -1.75
CA PRO A 56 9.36 -23.43 -2.02
C PRO A 56 9.24 -22.39 -3.15
N LEU A 57 10.14 -21.41 -3.21
CA LEU A 57 10.05 -20.32 -4.21
C LEU A 57 10.50 -20.79 -5.60
N GLU A 58 11.35 -21.81 -5.64
CA GLU A 58 11.93 -22.42 -6.83
C GLU A 58 10.91 -23.17 -7.69
N SER A 59 9.86 -23.71 -7.07
CA SER A 59 8.78 -24.40 -7.78
C SER A 59 7.74 -23.44 -8.35
N LEU A 60 7.79 -22.15 -7.99
CA LEU A 60 6.80 -21.18 -8.44
C LEU A 60 7.10 -20.67 -9.84
N SER A 61 6.05 -20.59 -10.66
CA SER A 61 6.12 -19.78 -11.87
C SER A 61 6.41 -18.31 -11.53
N LEU A 62 7.06 -17.61 -12.45
CA LEU A 62 7.39 -16.20 -12.25
C LEU A 62 6.15 -15.33 -11.99
N LYS A 63 5.00 -15.69 -12.58
CA LYS A 63 3.70 -15.09 -12.28
C LYS A 63 3.35 -15.24 -10.80
N MET A 64 3.38 -16.46 -10.26
CA MET A 64 3.04 -16.72 -8.85
C MET A 64 4.03 -16.07 -7.89
N LEU A 65 5.33 -16.11 -8.20
CA LEU A 65 6.36 -15.40 -7.44
C LEU A 65 6.10 -13.89 -7.40
N THR A 66 5.70 -13.30 -8.54
CA THR A 66 5.37 -11.87 -8.65
C THR A 66 4.12 -11.51 -7.83
N LEU A 67 3.08 -12.35 -7.87
CA LEU A 67 1.88 -12.17 -7.06
C LEU A 67 2.20 -12.25 -5.55
N LYS A 68 3.04 -13.21 -5.16
CA LYS A 68 3.49 -13.39 -3.77
C LYS A 68 4.22 -12.15 -3.26
N ILE A 69 5.24 -11.67 -3.97
CA ILE A 69 6.00 -10.49 -3.52
C ILE A 69 5.15 -9.22 -3.51
N ALA A 70 4.29 -9.01 -4.52
CA ALA A 70 3.41 -7.85 -4.57
C ALA A 70 2.46 -7.80 -3.36
N THR A 71 1.95 -8.96 -2.95
CA THR A 71 1.04 -9.08 -1.79
C THR A 71 1.79 -8.89 -0.47
N LEU A 72 2.97 -9.50 -0.32
CA LEU A 72 3.82 -9.31 0.86
C LEU A 72 4.21 -7.84 1.02
N LEU A 73 4.56 -7.14 -0.06
CA LEU A 73 4.85 -5.70 -0.04
C LEU A 73 3.64 -4.89 0.41
N ALA A 74 2.45 -5.18 -0.12
CA ALA A 74 1.22 -4.48 0.24
C ALA A 74 0.84 -4.67 1.72
N LEU A 75 1.00 -5.90 2.25
CA LEU A 75 0.72 -6.22 3.64
C LEU A 75 1.74 -5.59 4.60
N THR A 76 3.04 -5.74 4.31
CA THR A 76 4.13 -5.38 5.24
C THR A 76 4.40 -3.88 5.31
N THR A 77 4.19 -3.15 4.20
CA THR A 77 4.42 -1.70 4.16
C THR A 77 3.15 -0.89 4.41
N ALA A 78 1.97 -1.49 4.19
CA ALA A 78 0.68 -0.81 4.18
C ALA A 78 0.65 0.44 3.25
N GLN A 79 1.51 0.50 2.23
CA GLN A 79 1.62 1.66 1.34
C GLN A 79 0.55 1.65 0.24
N ARG A 80 0.36 2.81 -0.41
CA ARG A 80 -0.58 2.93 -1.53
C ARG A 80 -0.02 2.22 -2.77
N ALA A 81 -0.92 1.79 -3.67
CA ALA A 81 -0.52 1.16 -4.93
C ALA A 81 0.45 2.02 -5.75
N GLN A 82 0.20 3.33 -5.86
CA GLN A 82 1.10 4.27 -6.55
C GLN A 82 2.53 4.21 -6.01
N THR A 83 2.66 4.19 -4.69
CA THR A 83 3.93 4.14 -3.98
C THR A 83 4.66 2.82 -4.25
N LEU A 84 3.94 1.70 -4.18
CA LEU A 84 4.51 0.38 -4.47
C LEU A 84 4.96 0.23 -5.93
N THR A 85 4.23 0.81 -6.89
CA THR A 85 4.62 0.77 -8.31
C THR A 85 5.79 1.67 -8.66
N ASN A 86 6.11 2.65 -7.81
CA ASN A 86 7.20 3.61 -8.02
C ASN A 86 8.49 3.24 -7.28
N LEU A 87 8.53 2.10 -6.59
CA LEU A 87 9.76 1.55 -6.02
C LEU A 87 10.78 1.29 -7.13
N ASN A 88 11.93 1.94 -7.05
CA ASN A 88 12.98 1.88 -8.06
C ASN A 88 14.25 1.22 -7.47
N LEU A 89 14.90 0.39 -8.27
CA LEU A 89 16.06 -0.42 -7.88
C LEU A 89 17.34 0.42 -7.73
N ASN A 90 17.46 1.54 -8.45
CA ASN A 90 18.61 2.44 -8.35
C ASN A 90 18.66 3.16 -6.99
N TYR A 91 17.52 3.23 -6.29
CA TYR A 91 17.38 3.84 -4.97
C TYR A 91 17.06 2.78 -3.91
N MET A 92 17.53 1.54 -4.12
CA MET A 92 17.36 0.41 -3.23
C MET A 92 18.66 0.11 -2.50
N GLU A 93 18.62 0.15 -1.18
CA GLU A 93 19.72 -0.29 -0.32
C GLU A 93 19.37 -1.65 0.29
N THR A 94 20.25 -2.62 0.09
CA THR A 94 20.04 -4.00 0.57
C THR A 94 20.99 -4.32 1.70
N SER A 95 20.45 -4.72 2.84
CA SER A 95 21.18 -5.33 3.95
C SER A 95 20.84 -6.82 4.07
N SER A 96 21.46 -7.51 5.03
CA SER A 96 21.17 -8.91 5.33
C SER A 96 19.73 -9.07 5.85
N LYS A 97 19.29 -8.16 6.74
CA LYS A 97 18.01 -8.21 7.46
C LYS A 97 16.98 -7.18 6.99
N THR A 98 17.38 -6.17 6.25
CA THR A 98 16.49 -5.07 5.83
C THR A 98 16.72 -4.70 4.37
N VAL A 99 15.68 -4.19 3.73
CA VAL A 99 15.75 -3.51 2.44
C VAL A 99 15.10 -2.16 2.58
N VAL A 100 15.77 -1.11 2.13
CA VAL A 100 15.28 0.26 2.20
C VAL A 100 15.15 0.81 0.78
N PHE A 101 14.02 1.43 0.49
CA PHE A 101 13.79 2.16 -0.75
C PHE A 101 13.64 3.64 -0.46
N THR A 102 14.49 4.44 -1.10
CA THR A 102 14.39 5.90 -1.09
C THR A 102 13.49 6.35 -2.23
N MET A 103 12.50 7.20 -1.94
CA MET A 103 11.57 7.68 -2.96
C MET A 103 12.21 8.79 -3.79
N ASN A 104 12.21 8.62 -5.11
CA ASN A 104 12.78 9.58 -6.06
C ASN A 104 11.74 10.53 -6.69
N CYS A 105 10.46 10.40 -6.32
CA CYS A 105 9.38 11.19 -6.88
C CYS A 105 8.35 11.60 -5.83
N LEU A 106 7.80 12.81 -6.01
CA LEU A 106 6.73 13.31 -5.17
C LEU A 106 5.49 12.42 -5.30
N GLN A 107 5.03 11.87 -4.19
CA GLN A 107 3.74 11.19 -4.14
C GLN A 107 2.64 12.21 -3.88
N LYS A 108 1.40 11.84 -4.19
CA LYS A 108 0.21 12.68 -3.95
C LYS A 108 0.06 13.18 -2.50
N THR A 109 0.69 12.50 -1.54
CA THR A 109 0.66 12.89 -0.12
C THR A 109 1.79 13.79 0.32
N ASP A 110 2.76 14.07 -0.55
CA ASP A 110 3.85 14.98 -0.24
C ASP A 110 3.38 16.42 -0.24
N ARG A 111 4.00 17.20 0.65
CA ARG A 111 3.79 18.63 0.81
C ARG A 111 5.14 19.27 1.13
N ILE A 112 5.26 20.57 0.90
CA ILE A 112 6.41 21.36 1.36
C ILE A 112 6.57 21.13 2.87
N GLY A 113 7.78 20.76 3.30
CA GLY A 113 8.09 20.41 4.71
C GLY A 113 7.73 18.98 5.13
N ARG A 114 7.13 18.16 4.26
CA ARG A 114 6.84 16.74 4.51
C ARG A 114 7.06 15.91 3.24
N ILE A 115 8.30 15.50 3.06
CA ILE A 115 8.72 14.58 1.99
C ILE A 115 8.51 13.15 2.48
N ASN A 116 8.09 12.24 1.59
CA ASN A 116 7.91 10.83 1.93
C ASN A 116 9.15 10.25 2.60
N GLN A 117 8.87 9.45 3.63
CA GLN A 117 9.88 8.65 4.32
C GLN A 117 10.26 7.44 3.47
N ASN A 118 11.50 6.98 3.65
CA ASN A 118 12.00 5.76 3.05
C ASN A 118 11.08 4.58 3.40
N ILE A 119 10.85 3.69 2.43
CA ILE A 119 10.11 2.45 2.68
C ILE A 119 11.09 1.39 3.15
N THR A 120 10.92 0.93 4.37
CA THR A 120 11.73 -0.15 4.94
C THR A 120 10.95 -1.45 4.94
N LEU A 121 11.60 -2.52 4.48
CA LEU A 121 11.15 -3.91 4.56
C LEU A 121 12.09 -4.65 5.50
N ASP A 122 11.55 -5.18 6.61
CA ASP A 122 12.30 -6.06 7.50
C ASP A 122 12.15 -7.53 7.09
N ALA A 123 13.21 -8.31 7.27
CA ALA A 123 13.15 -9.75 7.17
C ALA A 123 12.24 -10.34 8.25
N TYR A 124 11.56 -11.42 7.90
CA TYR A 124 10.69 -12.18 8.80
C TYR A 124 11.31 -13.55 9.12
N LYS A 125 10.99 -14.10 10.30
CA LYS A 125 11.59 -15.34 10.82
C LYS A 125 11.34 -16.55 9.92
N LYS A 126 10.10 -16.70 9.43
CA LYS A 126 9.71 -17.77 8.51
C LYS A 126 10.07 -17.39 7.07
N LYS A 127 10.82 -18.23 6.36
CA LYS A 127 11.27 -17.94 4.98
C LYS A 127 10.09 -17.87 3.99
N GLU A 128 9.08 -18.69 4.23
CA GLU A 128 7.84 -18.82 3.46
C GLU A 128 7.07 -17.49 3.39
N LEU A 129 7.15 -16.69 4.45
CA LEU A 129 6.49 -15.39 4.57
C LEU A 129 7.46 -14.21 4.55
N CYS A 130 8.76 -14.45 4.36
CA CYS A 130 9.75 -13.40 4.48
C CYS A 130 9.76 -12.49 3.25
N PRO A 131 9.41 -11.19 3.39
CA PRO A 131 9.38 -10.27 2.26
C PRO A 131 10.78 -10.02 1.71
N VAL A 132 11.81 -9.91 2.56
CA VAL A 132 13.20 -9.71 2.13
C VAL A 132 13.75 -10.94 1.38
N TYR A 133 13.47 -12.15 1.88
CA TYR A 133 13.90 -13.38 1.22
C TYR A 133 13.22 -13.55 -0.15
N THR A 134 11.89 -13.40 -0.20
CA THR A 134 11.11 -13.46 -1.44
C THR A 134 11.55 -12.38 -2.42
N LEU A 135 11.84 -11.16 -1.94
CA LEU A 135 12.33 -10.05 -2.76
C LEU A 135 13.68 -10.37 -3.40
N LYS A 136 14.65 -10.86 -2.63
CA LYS A 136 15.97 -11.24 -3.16
C LYS A 136 15.85 -12.34 -4.21
N TYR A 137 15.01 -13.34 -3.96
CA TYR A 137 14.73 -14.41 -4.92
C TYR A 137 14.08 -13.86 -6.21
N TYR A 138 13.06 -13.01 -6.08
CA TYR A 138 12.39 -12.37 -7.19
C TYR A 138 13.32 -11.50 -8.04
N LEU A 139 14.21 -10.71 -7.42
CA LEU A 139 15.22 -9.93 -8.13
C LEU A 139 16.18 -10.83 -8.92
N LYS A 140 16.63 -11.94 -8.33
CA LYS A 140 17.46 -12.94 -9.02
C LYS A 140 16.73 -13.52 -10.23
N ALA A 141 15.48 -13.95 -10.07
CA ALA A 141 14.67 -14.56 -11.12
C ALA A 141 14.35 -13.60 -12.28
N THR A 142 14.21 -12.31 -11.98
CA THR A 142 13.84 -11.29 -12.98
C THR A 142 15.04 -10.54 -13.58
N LYS A 143 16.26 -10.70 -13.05
CA LYS A 143 17.44 -9.92 -13.41
C LYS A 143 17.69 -9.81 -14.92
N LYS A 144 17.61 -10.92 -15.65
CA LYS A 144 17.87 -10.96 -17.10
C LYS A 144 16.67 -10.56 -17.97
N LEU A 145 15.47 -10.53 -17.39
CA LEU A 145 14.22 -10.33 -18.13
C LEU A 145 13.77 -8.87 -18.14
N ARG A 146 14.08 -8.13 -17.06
CA ARG A 146 13.64 -6.74 -16.84
C ARG A 146 14.07 -5.80 -17.96
N LYS A 147 13.15 -4.91 -18.32
CA LYS A 147 13.37 -3.81 -19.28
C LYS A 147 13.32 -2.42 -18.63
N ASP A 148 13.06 -2.38 -17.32
CA ASP A 148 12.90 -1.15 -16.54
C ASP A 148 13.49 -1.35 -15.13
N ASP A 149 13.95 -0.25 -14.52
CA ASP A 149 14.58 -0.23 -13.18
C ASP A 149 13.58 -0.21 -12.02
N TYR A 150 12.30 -0.47 -12.28
CA TYR A 150 11.27 -0.50 -11.25
C TYR A 150 11.13 -1.89 -10.64
N LEU A 151 10.87 -1.96 -9.34
CA LEU A 151 10.82 -3.21 -8.60
C LEU A 151 9.79 -4.20 -9.20
N LEU A 152 8.56 -3.77 -9.40
CA LEU A 152 7.50 -4.62 -9.95
C LEU A 152 7.42 -4.46 -11.47
N VAL A 153 7.70 -5.56 -12.18
CA VAL A 153 7.62 -5.64 -13.63
C VAL A 153 6.56 -6.64 -14.05
N SER A 154 5.92 -6.38 -15.19
CA SER A 154 4.94 -7.27 -15.78
C SER A 154 5.59 -8.61 -16.12
N PHE A 155 4.99 -9.72 -15.70
CA PHE A 155 5.42 -11.06 -16.09
C PHE A 155 5.13 -11.41 -17.57
N ARG A 156 4.60 -10.46 -18.36
CA ARG A 156 4.39 -10.60 -19.81
C ARG A 156 5.34 -9.73 -20.63
N THR A 157 5.49 -8.46 -20.24
CA THR A 157 6.23 -7.46 -21.02
C THR A 157 7.58 -7.10 -20.41
N TRP A 158 7.82 -7.49 -19.15
CA TRP A 158 9.02 -7.18 -18.35
C TRP A 158 9.28 -5.70 -18.12
N ARG A 159 8.26 -4.87 -18.41
CA ARG A 159 8.25 -3.43 -18.16
C ARG A 159 7.58 -3.10 -16.83
N LYS A 160 7.80 -1.88 -16.34
CA LYS A 160 7.11 -1.32 -15.16
C LYS A 160 5.59 -1.54 -15.26
N ILE A 161 4.99 -1.95 -14.16
CA ILE A 161 3.53 -2.09 -14.08
C ILE A 161 2.81 -0.77 -13.76
N SER A 162 1.55 -0.70 -14.17
CA SER A 162 0.62 0.34 -13.70
C SER A 162 0.02 0.02 -12.33
N THR A 163 -0.53 1.03 -11.66
CA THR A 163 -1.31 0.86 -10.41
C THR A 163 -2.54 -0.03 -10.61
N SER A 164 -3.17 0.02 -11.79
CA SER A 164 -4.29 -0.84 -12.16
C SER A 164 -3.88 -2.31 -12.28
N THR A 165 -2.67 -2.58 -12.78
CA THR A 165 -2.12 -3.93 -12.85
C THR A 165 -1.83 -4.49 -11.47
N LEU A 166 -1.19 -3.70 -10.60
CA LEU A 166 -0.99 -4.09 -9.20
C LEU A 166 -2.32 -4.37 -8.49
N ALA A 167 -3.32 -3.52 -8.68
CA ALA A 167 -4.66 -3.73 -8.11
C ALA A 167 -5.30 -5.04 -8.60
N ARG A 168 -5.13 -5.38 -9.89
CA ARG A 168 -5.61 -6.65 -10.44
C ARG A 168 -4.90 -7.85 -9.78
N TRP A 169 -3.59 -7.78 -9.61
CA TRP A 169 -2.80 -8.84 -8.96
C TRP A 169 -3.21 -9.08 -7.52
N LEU A 170 -3.39 -8.01 -6.75
CA LEU A 170 -3.86 -8.10 -5.36
C LEU A 170 -5.27 -8.73 -5.27
N LYS A 171 -6.16 -8.40 -6.21
CA LYS A 171 -7.49 -9.05 -6.28
C LYS A 171 -7.40 -10.54 -6.59
N ILE A 172 -6.53 -10.95 -7.52
CA ILE A 172 -6.31 -12.38 -7.83
C ILE A 172 -5.93 -13.13 -6.56
N VAL A 173 -5.04 -12.56 -5.74
CA VAL A 173 -4.61 -13.19 -4.48
C VAL A 173 -5.74 -13.23 -3.45
N LEU A 174 -6.55 -12.17 -3.32
CA LEU A 174 -7.75 -12.20 -2.47
C LEU A 174 -8.71 -13.34 -2.88
N THR A 175 -9.03 -13.44 -4.17
CA THR A 175 -9.90 -14.50 -4.70
C THR A 175 -9.31 -15.88 -4.42
N SER A 176 -8.00 -16.06 -4.67
CA SER A 176 -7.30 -17.33 -4.42
C SER A 176 -7.24 -17.70 -2.94
N SER A 177 -7.32 -16.71 -2.05
CA SER A 177 -7.37 -16.89 -0.59
C SER A 177 -8.79 -17.09 -0.05
N GLY A 178 -9.80 -17.19 -0.93
CA GLY A 178 -11.20 -17.37 -0.53
C GLY A 178 -11.87 -16.10 0.02
N ILE A 179 -11.38 -14.91 -0.36
CA ILE A 179 -11.99 -13.62 0.01
C ILE A 179 -12.85 -13.12 -1.14
N ASP A 180 -14.06 -12.69 -0.81
CA ASP A 180 -15.00 -12.10 -1.76
C ASP A 180 -14.52 -10.71 -2.23
N VAL A 181 -14.12 -10.65 -3.50
CA VAL A 181 -13.62 -9.44 -4.17
C VAL A 181 -14.72 -8.54 -4.72
N THR A 182 -15.99 -8.97 -4.68
CA THR A 182 -17.13 -8.07 -4.98
C THR A 182 -17.26 -7.05 -3.84
N LYS A 183 -17.11 -7.52 -2.60
CA LYS A 183 -17.09 -6.72 -1.38
C LYS A 183 -15.77 -5.99 -1.19
N PHE A 184 -14.62 -6.67 -1.32
CA PHE A 184 -13.31 -6.07 -1.00
C PHE A 184 -12.41 -5.87 -2.22
N GLN A 185 -12.04 -4.61 -2.46
CA GLN A 185 -11.16 -4.23 -3.57
C GLN A 185 -9.71 -4.11 -3.14
N ALA A 186 -8.76 -4.05 -4.08
CA ALA A 186 -7.32 -3.95 -3.79
C ALA A 186 -6.90 -2.81 -2.84
N HIS A 187 -7.63 -1.70 -2.80
CA HIS A 187 -7.31 -0.59 -1.89
C HIS A 187 -7.59 -0.92 -0.41
N SER A 188 -8.32 -2.00 -0.13
CA SER A 188 -8.61 -2.46 1.24
C SER A 188 -7.40 -3.06 1.95
N PHE A 189 -6.35 -3.50 1.23
CA PHE A 189 -5.12 -4.08 1.80
C PHE A 189 -4.50 -3.21 2.89
N ARG A 190 -4.42 -1.90 2.63
CA ARG A 190 -3.87 -0.93 3.58
C ARG A 190 -4.69 -0.84 4.87
N GLY A 191 -6.02 -0.90 4.75
CA GLY A 191 -6.92 -0.89 5.91
C GLY A 191 -6.83 -2.21 6.68
N ALA A 192 -6.84 -3.34 5.96
CA ALA A 192 -6.75 -4.68 6.53
C ALA A 192 -5.45 -4.88 7.32
N SER A 193 -4.28 -4.57 6.72
CA SER A 193 -2.99 -4.76 7.38
C SER A 193 -2.82 -3.88 8.62
N THR A 194 -3.23 -2.62 8.54
CA THR A 194 -3.13 -1.70 9.70
C THR A 194 -4.13 -2.01 10.80
N SER A 195 -5.34 -2.50 10.46
CA SER A 195 -6.32 -2.97 11.45
C SER A 195 -5.87 -4.25 12.13
N ALA A 196 -5.28 -5.19 11.39
CA ALA A 196 -4.69 -6.40 11.94
C ALA A 196 -3.52 -6.09 12.88
N ALA A 197 -2.62 -5.19 12.48
CA ALA A 197 -1.52 -4.73 13.31
C ALA A 197 -2.00 -4.06 14.60
N PHE A 198 -3.03 -3.21 14.51
CA PHE A 198 -3.64 -2.57 15.69
C PHE A 198 -4.26 -3.60 16.64
N SER A 199 -5.01 -4.57 16.09
CA SER A 199 -5.63 -5.65 16.86
C SER A 199 -4.60 -6.54 17.55
N ALA A 200 -3.43 -6.72 16.94
CA ALA A 200 -2.29 -7.44 17.50
C ALA A 200 -1.48 -6.64 18.55
N GLY A 201 -1.90 -5.42 18.89
CA GLY A 201 -1.33 -4.60 19.97
C GLY A 201 -0.17 -3.69 19.54
N ILE A 202 0.02 -3.42 18.24
CA ILE A 202 1.02 -2.44 17.79
C ILE A 202 0.58 -1.02 18.17
N THR A 203 1.53 -0.22 18.66
CA THR A 203 1.26 1.16 19.03
C THR A 203 0.83 1.98 17.82
N LEU A 204 -0.07 2.95 18.07
CA LEU A 204 -0.60 3.79 17.01
C LEU A 204 0.51 4.58 16.30
N ASP A 205 1.55 5.01 17.02
CA ASP A 205 2.71 5.72 16.45
C ASP A 205 3.41 4.90 15.36
N ILE A 206 3.69 3.62 15.64
CA ILE A 206 4.33 2.72 14.66
C ILE A 206 3.44 2.55 13.43
N ILE A 207 2.13 2.33 13.60
CA ILE A 207 1.18 2.19 12.48
C ILE A 207 1.14 3.46 11.63
N MET A 208 1.06 4.62 12.30
CA MET A 208 1.01 5.92 11.67
C MET A 208 2.28 6.22 10.87
N LYS A 209 3.45 5.87 11.42
CA LYS A 209 4.76 5.98 10.76
C LYS A 209 4.86 5.03 9.57
N THR A 210 4.59 3.74 9.75
CA THR A 210 4.67 2.72 8.68
C THR A 210 3.73 3.02 7.52
N ALA A 211 2.49 3.39 7.80
CA ALA A 211 1.53 3.75 6.75
C ALA A 211 1.82 5.15 6.17
N ASN A 212 2.62 6.00 6.81
CA ASN A 212 2.77 7.42 6.49
C ASN A 212 1.43 8.18 6.52
N TRP A 213 0.75 8.18 7.67
CA TRP A 213 -0.43 9.02 7.91
C TRP A 213 -0.09 10.25 8.76
N LYS A 214 -0.89 11.31 8.57
CA LYS A 214 -0.75 12.57 9.34
C LYS A 214 -1.52 12.55 10.66
N SER A 215 -2.72 11.97 10.67
CA SER A 215 -3.62 12.03 11.81
C SER A 215 -4.15 10.67 12.21
N ALA A 216 -4.01 10.36 13.50
CA ALA A 216 -4.66 9.23 14.15
C ALA A 216 -6.19 9.23 13.94
N LYS A 217 -6.80 10.42 13.87
CA LYS A 217 -8.24 10.57 13.60
C LYS A 217 -8.60 10.08 12.20
N THR A 218 -7.76 10.35 11.20
CA THR A 218 -7.93 9.83 9.84
C THR A 218 -7.81 8.31 9.81
N PHE A 219 -6.83 7.73 10.52
CA PHE A 219 -6.72 6.28 10.67
C PHE A 219 -8.00 5.67 11.26
N LYS A 220 -8.41 6.14 12.45
CA LYS A 220 -9.61 5.64 13.14
C LYS A 220 -10.86 5.77 12.27
N LYS A 221 -11.06 6.91 11.61
CA LYS A 221 -12.26 7.16 10.80
C LYS A 221 -12.30 6.33 9.52
N PHE A 222 -11.20 6.23 8.78
CA PHE A 222 -11.22 5.70 7.41
C PHE A 222 -10.62 4.32 7.22
N TYR A 223 -9.81 3.83 8.17
CA TYR A 223 -8.99 2.63 7.95
C TYR A 223 -9.08 1.60 9.06
N LEU A 224 -9.26 2.00 10.33
CA LEU A 224 -9.44 1.06 11.43
C LEU A 224 -10.81 0.39 11.30
N ARG A 225 -10.82 -0.91 11.02
CA ARG A 225 -12.04 -1.70 10.84
C ARG A 225 -11.98 -2.93 11.72
N GLU A 226 -13.14 -3.36 12.20
CA GLU A 226 -13.24 -4.64 12.90
C GLU A 226 -13.04 -5.76 11.87
N VAL A 227 -12.20 -6.73 12.26
CA VAL A 227 -11.99 -7.98 11.52
C VAL A 227 -13.10 -8.94 11.94
N GLU A 228 -13.65 -9.72 11.01
CA GLU A 228 -14.57 -10.83 11.33
C GLU A 228 -13.85 -11.88 12.23
N ALA A 229 -13.93 -11.70 13.57
CA ALA A 229 -13.45 -12.54 14.69
C ALA A 229 -11.91 -12.73 14.83
N LYS A 230 -11.24 -12.88 16.00
CA LYS A 230 -11.54 -12.98 17.45
C LYS A 230 -10.39 -12.35 18.27
N ARG A 231 -10.65 -12.04 19.55
CA ARG A 231 -9.85 -11.28 20.54
C ARG A 231 -8.49 -11.88 20.95
N GLY A 232 -7.56 -10.99 21.29
CA GLY A 232 -6.38 -11.28 22.14
C GLY A 232 -5.33 -10.16 22.12
N VAL A 233 -5.45 -9.17 23.01
CA VAL A 233 -4.46 -8.07 23.15
C VAL A 233 -3.22 -8.60 23.87
N LYS A 234 -2.07 -8.66 23.17
CA LYS A 234 -0.75 -8.84 23.79
C LYS A 234 0.13 -7.65 23.45
N THR A 235 0.25 -6.72 24.40
CA THR A 235 1.08 -5.52 24.35
C THR A 235 2.55 -5.90 24.48
N GLY A 236 3.32 -5.62 23.44
CA GLY A 236 4.78 -5.73 23.45
C GLY A 236 5.35 -4.90 22.30
N LYS A 237 6.62 -4.49 22.39
CA LYS A 237 7.35 -3.80 21.31
C LYS A 237 7.54 -4.74 20.11
N LYS A 238 6.47 -5.03 19.38
CA LYS A 238 6.49 -5.84 18.15
C LYS A 238 6.74 -4.92 16.96
N LYS A 239 7.55 -5.38 16.00
CA LYS A 239 7.65 -4.74 14.69
C LYS A 239 6.32 -4.90 13.94
N PHE A 240 5.94 -3.92 13.12
CA PHE A 240 4.70 -3.96 12.33
C PHE A 240 4.56 -5.25 11.51
N ILE A 241 5.64 -5.67 10.83
CA ILE A 241 5.67 -6.90 10.03
C ILE A 241 5.32 -8.14 10.86
N ASN A 242 5.82 -8.24 12.09
CA ASN A 242 5.52 -9.37 12.95
C ASN A 242 4.03 -9.43 13.27
N ALA A 243 3.40 -8.29 13.52
CA ALA A 243 1.99 -8.22 13.85
C ALA A 243 1.06 -8.52 12.67
N VAL A 244 1.47 -8.21 11.43
CA VAL A 244 0.65 -8.50 10.24
C VAL A 244 0.84 -9.94 9.76
N LEU A 245 2.06 -10.47 9.83
CA LEU A 245 2.37 -11.81 9.32
C LEU A 245 2.21 -12.94 10.35
N SER A 246 1.97 -12.63 11.63
CA SER A 246 1.70 -13.63 12.68
C SER A 246 0.22 -13.82 12.98
N VAL A 247 -0.67 -13.25 12.18
CA VAL A 247 -2.14 -13.32 12.36
C VAL A 247 -2.65 -14.68 11.92
#